data_AF-A0A6C0GN44-F1
#
_entry.id   AF-A0A6C0GN44-F1
#
_cell.length_a   1.000
_cell.length_b   1.000
_cell.length_c   1.000
_cell.angle_alpha   90.00
_cell.angle_beta   90.00
_cell.angle_gamma   90.00
#
_symmetry.space_group_name_H-M   'P 1'
#
loop_
_entity.id
_entity.type
_entity.pdbx_description
1 polymer ?
#
loop_
_entity_poly.entity_id
_entity_poly.type
_entity_poly.pdbx_seq_one_letter_code
_entity_poly.pdbx_strand_id
1 'polypeptide(L)'
;MRAKVLKWSSSVLIIVGFIGFISAFPLSTGAGNITNELPWGHVSNIVADEEGNTYLGLQFYHRIQSYDKEGNFRKQWHIGCGSSGSFYIQINSKQQIVVATAKGKCLIIFDHDGNTLLSESDSIDFENYRPSKLFSYRTNDGTVYSLKNRLFIPKITKTDTAKHESVITQMPWYMMFIQGPLPAWLFFFLGMLIKVEPWKKRSRDIT
;
A
#
# COMPACT_ATOMS: atom_id res chain seq x y z
N MET A 1 1.42 -37.28 -16.63
CA MET A 1 0.53 -36.09 -16.71
C MET A 1 0.78 -35.09 -15.58
N ARG A 2 0.78 -35.51 -14.30
CA ARG A 2 1.00 -34.66 -13.11
C ARG A 2 2.29 -33.81 -13.13
N ALA A 3 3.43 -34.37 -13.52
CA ALA A 3 4.70 -33.63 -13.56
C ALA A 3 4.78 -32.54 -14.64
N LYS A 4 4.04 -32.67 -15.75
CA LYS A 4 3.96 -31.63 -16.79
C LYS A 4 3.13 -30.44 -16.30
N VAL A 5 1.98 -30.73 -15.66
CA VAL A 5 1.10 -29.72 -15.05
C VAL A 5 1.83 -28.93 -13.97
N LEU A 6 2.60 -29.60 -13.10
CA LEU A 6 3.37 -28.95 -12.04
C LEU A 6 4.49 -28.02 -12.55
N LYS A 7 5.20 -28.43 -13.61
CA LYS A 7 6.22 -27.58 -14.25
C LYS A 7 5.61 -26.36 -14.94
N TRP A 8 4.45 -26.56 -15.56
CA TRP A 8 3.71 -25.48 -16.19
C TRP A 8 3.20 -24.48 -15.14
N SER A 9 2.56 -24.95 -14.06
CA SER A 9 2.08 -24.08 -12.97
C SER A 9 3.21 -23.31 -12.28
N SER A 10 4.35 -23.95 -12.04
CA SER A 10 5.55 -23.27 -11.53
C SER A 10 6.03 -22.15 -12.46
N SER A 11 6.03 -22.38 -13.77
CA SER A 11 6.49 -21.38 -14.73
C SER A 11 5.50 -20.20 -14.81
N VAL A 12 4.20 -20.46 -14.70
CA VAL A 12 3.17 -19.42 -14.57
C VAL A 12 3.40 -18.59 -13.30
N LEU A 13 3.65 -19.21 -12.15
CA LEU A 13 3.92 -18.50 -10.88
C LEU A 13 5.14 -17.58 -10.97
N ILE A 14 6.22 -18.04 -11.59
CA ILE A 14 7.43 -17.23 -11.81
C ILE A 14 7.11 -16.02 -12.69
N ILE A 15 6.41 -16.24 -13.81
CA ILE A 15 6.07 -15.16 -14.76
C ILE A 15 5.15 -14.13 -14.09
N VAL A 16 4.09 -14.57 -13.41
CA VAL A 16 3.16 -13.66 -12.71
C VAL A 16 3.88 -12.87 -11.62
N GLY A 17 4.71 -13.52 -10.80
CA GLY A 17 5.50 -12.83 -9.77
C GLY A 17 6.49 -11.82 -10.36
N PHE A 18 7.13 -12.16 -11.48
CA PHE A 18 8.10 -11.28 -12.14
C PHE A 18 7.43 -10.07 -12.82
N ILE A 19 6.31 -10.29 -13.52
CA ILE A 19 5.52 -9.21 -14.13
C ILE A 19 4.99 -8.27 -13.03
N GLY A 20 4.43 -8.82 -11.96
CA GLY A 20 3.98 -8.04 -10.81
C GLY A 20 5.08 -7.15 -10.25
N PHE A 21 6.27 -7.72 -10.05
CA PHE A 21 7.44 -6.99 -9.57
C PHE A 21 7.86 -5.86 -10.51
N ILE A 22 8.02 -6.13 -11.81
CA ILE A 22 8.44 -5.13 -12.79
C ILE A 22 7.37 -4.04 -12.94
N SER A 23 6.08 -4.40 -12.93
CA SER A 23 4.98 -3.45 -13.15
C SER A 23 4.92 -2.38 -12.06
N ALA A 24 5.27 -2.70 -10.82
CA ALA A 24 5.22 -1.77 -9.70
C ALA A 24 6.38 -0.76 -9.70
N PHE A 25 7.52 -1.09 -10.33
CA PHE A 25 8.74 -0.28 -10.25
C PHE A 25 8.61 1.08 -10.97
N PRO A 26 8.13 1.18 -12.23
CA PRO A 26 7.86 2.48 -12.86
C PRO A 26 6.89 3.35 -12.06
N LEU A 27 5.89 2.73 -11.43
CA LEU A 27 4.91 3.45 -10.61
C LEU A 27 5.56 4.06 -9.36
N SER A 28 6.60 3.43 -8.81
CA SER A 28 7.33 3.91 -7.63
C SER A 28 8.20 5.13 -7.91
N THR A 29 8.69 5.30 -9.14
CA THR A 29 9.54 6.44 -9.52
C THR A 29 8.73 7.68 -9.91
N GLY A 30 7.41 7.60 -9.83
CA GLY A 30 6.51 8.65 -10.34
C GLY A 30 6.43 8.70 -11.86
N ALA A 31 6.96 7.69 -12.57
CA ALA A 31 6.87 7.61 -14.02
C ALA A 31 5.44 7.27 -14.45
N GLY A 32 4.90 8.06 -15.38
CA GLY A 32 3.55 7.90 -15.91
C GLY A 32 2.50 8.71 -15.14
N ASN A 33 1.55 9.29 -15.87
CA ASN A 33 0.44 10.03 -15.30
C ASN A 33 -0.64 9.05 -14.81
N ILE A 34 -0.39 8.43 -13.65
CA ILE A 34 -1.30 7.45 -13.06
C ILE A 34 -2.31 8.18 -12.16
N THR A 35 -3.58 8.07 -12.53
CA THR A 35 -4.73 8.65 -11.80
C THR A 35 -5.61 7.58 -11.15
N ASN A 36 -5.51 6.33 -11.58
CA ASN A 36 -6.30 5.20 -11.06
C ASN A 36 -5.80 4.71 -9.71
N GLU A 37 -6.61 3.92 -9.02
CA GLU A 37 -6.22 3.29 -7.76
C GLU A 37 -5.01 2.35 -7.93
N LEU A 38 -4.07 2.45 -7.00
CA LEU A 38 -2.91 1.58 -6.86
C LEU A 38 -3.10 0.52 -5.77
N PRO A 39 -2.47 -0.65 -5.92
CA PRO A 39 -2.42 -1.65 -4.86
C PRO A 39 -1.80 -1.11 -3.57
N TRP A 40 -2.25 -1.58 -2.41
CA TRP A 40 -1.79 -1.08 -1.11
C TRP A 40 -0.54 -1.82 -0.63
N GLY A 41 0.50 -1.87 -1.47
CA GLY A 41 1.69 -2.71 -1.25
C GLY A 41 2.50 -2.38 0.00
N HIS A 42 2.64 -1.09 0.33
CA HIS A 42 3.33 -0.63 1.54
C HIS A 42 2.71 0.67 2.05
N VAL A 43 1.72 0.55 2.93
CA VAL A 43 1.08 1.71 3.57
C VAL A 43 1.97 2.26 4.67
N SER A 44 2.23 3.57 4.67
CA SER A 44 2.88 4.26 5.79
C SER A 44 1.92 4.40 6.97
N ASN A 45 0.82 5.11 6.77
CA ASN A 45 -0.25 5.27 7.74
C ASN A 45 -1.57 5.70 7.08
N ILE A 46 -2.64 5.70 7.90
CA ILE A 46 -3.99 6.14 7.53
C ILE A 46 -4.40 7.35 8.36
N VAL A 47 -5.15 8.27 7.76
CA VAL A 47 -5.86 9.36 8.44
C VAL A 47 -7.26 9.53 7.83
N ALA A 48 -8.15 10.20 8.54
CA ALA A 48 -9.50 10.49 8.05
C ALA A 48 -9.91 11.92 8.43
N ASP A 49 -10.62 12.60 7.55
CA ASP A 49 -11.19 13.92 7.87
C ASP A 49 -12.50 13.79 8.66
N GLU A 50 -13.03 14.92 9.11
CA GLU A 50 -14.30 14.98 9.84
C GLU A 50 -15.53 14.60 9.00
N GLU A 51 -15.43 14.63 7.66
CA GLU A 51 -16.50 14.16 6.77
C GLU A 51 -16.48 12.62 6.60
N GLY A 52 -15.43 11.97 7.09
CA GLY A 52 -15.22 10.53 7.01
C GLY A 52 -14.53 10.07 5.73
N ASN A 53 -14.00 10.99 4.91
CA ASN A 53 -13.11 10.61 3.82
C ASN A 53 -11.79 10.11 4.42
N THR A 54 -11.21 9.07 3.83
CA THR A 54 -9.98 8.46 4.32
C THR A 54 -8.83 8.70 3.35
N TYR A 55 -7.64 8.90 3.90
CA TYR A 55 -6.42 9.12 3.16
C TYR A 55 -5.38 8.08 3.55
N LEU A 56 -4.84 7.42 2.53
CA LEU A 56 -3.90 6.33 2.68
C LEU A 56 -2.54 6.75 2.10
N GLY A 57 -1.52 6.79 2.95
CA GLY A 57 -0.15 7.05 2.53
C GLY A 57 0.46 5.77 1.95
N LEU A 58 0.73 5.76 0.64
CA LEU A 58 1.41 4.66 -0.03
C LEU A 58 2.91 4.94 -0.15
N GLN A 59 3.67 4.40 0.79
CA GLN A 59 5.12 4.63 0.88
C GLN A 59 5.87 4.14 -0.35
N PHE A 60 5.58 2.93 -0.83
CA PHE A 60 6.29 2.38 -1.99
C PHE A 60 6.07 3.21 -3.26
N TYR A 61 4.90 3.84 -3.40
CA TYR A 61 4.54 4.62 -4.57
C TYR A 61 4.75 6.14 -4.38
N HIS A 62 5.21 6.58 -3.19
CA HIS A 62 5.39 7.99 -2.86
C HIS A 62 4.13 8.85 -3.10
N ARG A 63 2.96 8.26 -2.82
CA ARG A 63 1.65 8.81 -3.18
C ARG A 63 0.69 8.75 -2.02
N ILE A 64 -0.34 9.59 -2.08
CA ILE A 64 -1.50 9.55 -1.20
C ILE A 64 -2.70 9.17 -2.04
N GLN A 65 -3.49 8.20 -1.58
CA GLN A 65 -4.79 7.86 -2.16
C GLN A 65 -5.90 8.34 -1.25
N SER A 66 -6.95 8.93 -1.81
CA SER A 66 -8.14 9.33 -1.06
C SER A 66 -9.35 8.48 -1.43
N TYR A 67 -10.17 8.22 -0.42
CA TYR A 67 -11.41 7.47 -0.52
C TYR A 67 -12.53 8.26 0.13
N ASP A 68 -13.72 8.22 -0.45
CA ASP A 68 -14.91 8.78 0.22
C ASP A 68 -15.32 7.93 1.43
N LYS A 69 -16.31 8.41 2.18
CA LYS A 69 -16.84 7.72 3.36
C LYS A 69 -17.51 6.37 3.05
N GLU A 70 -17.96 6.18 1.80
CA GLU A 70 -18.47 4.91 1.28
C GLU A 70 -17.36 3.94 0.85
N GLY A 71 -16.12 4.41 0.76
CA GLY A 71 -14.95 3.61 0.40
C GLY A 71 -14.61 3.58 -1.08
N ASN A 72 -15.23 4.43 -1.89
CA ASN A 72 -14.88 4.56 -3.29
C ASN A 72 -13.59 5.37 -3.43
N PHE A 73 -12.68 4.87 -4.26
CA PHE A 73 -11.48 5.60 -4.63
C PHE A 73 -11.87 6.91 -5.33
N ARG A 74 -11.38 8.03 -4.81
CA ARG A 74 -11.62 9.36 -5.39
C ARG A 74 -10.48 9.74 -6.31
N LYS A 75 -9.25 9.76 -5.78
CA LYS A 75 -8.05 10.11 -6.54
C LYS A 75 -6.77 9.76 -5.79
N GLN A 76 -5.66 9.99 -6.47
CA GLN A 76 -4.34 9.94 -5.87
C GLN A 76 -3.43 11.03 -6.41
N TRP A 77 -2.40 11.38 -5.65
CA TRP A 77 -1.39 12.36 -6.05
C TRP A 77 -0.03 12.03 -5.46
N HIS A 78 1.01 12.53 -6.11
CA HIS A 78 2.39 12.36 -5.69
C HIS A 78 2.75 13.42 -4.64
N ILE A 79 3.57 13.04 -3.66
CA ILE A 79 3.99 13.94 -2.59
C ILE A 79 4.95 15.02 -3.11
N GLY A 80 5.75 14.72 -4.14
CA GLY A 80 6.55 15.72 -4.85
C GLY A 80 7.82 16.19 -4.13
N CYS A 81 7.97 15.92 -2.82
CA CYS A 81 9.19 16.21 -2.06
C CYS A 81 9.82 14.94 -1.51
N GLY A 82 11.10 14.72 -1.80
CA GLY A 82 11.79 13.47 -1.50
C GLY A 82 11.23 12.31 -2.33
N SER A 83 11.83 12.07 -3.50
CA SER A 83 11.44 11.00 -4.43
C SER A 83 11.69 9.57 -3.91
N SER A 84 12.19 9.43 -2.69
CA SER A 84 12.40 8.13 -2.04
C SER A 84 12.33 8.24 -0.50
N GLY A 85 11.93 7.17 0.17
CA GLY A 85 11.99 7.04 1.63
C GLY A 85 10.63 7.05 2.35
N SER A 86 10.68 6.98 3.69
CA SER A 86 9.48 7.02 4.52
C SER A 86 8.85 8.41 4.55
N PHE A 87 7.53 8.44 4.64
CA PHE A 87 6.77 9.64 4.94
C PHE A 87 5.61 9.29 5.86
N TYR A 88 5.11 10.28 6.60
CA TYR A 88 3.89 10.17 7.38
C TYR A 88 2.89 11.22 6.91
N ILE A 89 1.61 10.87 7.00
CA ILE A 89 0.49 11.79 6.77
C ILE A 89 -0.23 12.08 8.08
N GLN A 90 -0.70 13.30 8.26
CA GLN A 90 -1.49 13.76 9.40
C GLN A 90 -2.60 14.68 8.89
N ILE A 91 -3.63 14.89 9.71
CA ILE A 91 -4.64 15.91 9.46
C ILE A 91 -4.53 16.96 10.55
N ASN A 92 -4.44 18.23 10.14
CA ASN A 92 -4.36 19.36 11.06
C ASN A 92 -5.76 19.83 11.51
N SER A 93 -5.81 20.81 12.41
CA SER A 93 -7.09 21.38 12.89
C SER A 93 -7.92 22.09 11.83
N LYS A 94 -7.34 22.39 10.66
CA LYS A 94 -8.03 22.96 9.49
C LYS A 94 -8.49 21.89 8.50
N GLN A 95 -8.44 20.61 8.88
CA GLN A 95 -8.75 19.45 8.05
C GLN A 95 -7.82 19.25 6.84
N GLN A 96 -6.66 19.92 6.81
CA GLN A 96 -5.70 19.78 5.71
C GLN A 96 -4.76 18.60 5.94
N ILE A 97 -4.29 18.02 4.84
CA ILE A 97 -3.42 16.84 4.86
C ILE A 97 -1.97 17.30 4.95
N VAL A 98 -1.35 17.06 6.09
CA VAL A 98 0.04 17.39 6.36
C VAL A 98 0.90 16.16 6.09
N VAL A 99 1.98 16.34 5.36
CA VAL A 99 2.88 15.27 4.94
C VAL A 99 4.30 15.61 5.35
N ALA A 100 4.92 14.74 6.13
CA ALA A 100 6.31 14.89 6.54
C ALA A 100 7.15 13.78 5.90
N THR A 101 8.27 14.14 5.27
CA THR A 101 9.14 13.18 4.56
C THR A 101 10.48 13.02 5.27
N ALA A 102 10.95 11.77 5.39
CA ALA A 102 12.18 11.46 6.12
C ALA A 102 13.44 11.89 5.36
N LYS A 103 13.55 11.53 4.08
CA LYS A 103 14.74 11.84 3.27
C LYS A 103 14.72 13.25 2.70
N GLY A 104 13.55 13.69 2.23
CA GLY A 104 13.38 15.04 1.70
C GLY A 104 13.48 16.10 2.78
N LYS A 105 13.25 15.73 4.05
CA LYS A 105 13.10 16.68 5.17
C LYS A 105 12.15 17.81 4.79
N CYS A 106 11.00 17.44 4.24
CA CYS A 106 9.99 18.39 3.81
C CYS A 106 8.69 18.22 4.58
N LEU A 107 8.04 19.34 4.87
CA LEU A 107 6.65 19.42 5.27
C LEU A 107 5.83 19.94 4.10
N ILE A 108 4.80 19.20 3.70
CA ILE A 108 3.90 19.61 2.63
C ILE A 108 2.48 19.55 3.16
N ILE A 109 1.72 20.60 2.91
CA ILE A 109 0.31 20.67 3.26
C ILE A 109 -0.49 20.63 1.96
N PHE A 110 -1.41 19.67 1.88
CA PHE A 110 -2.35 19.53 0.79
C PHE A 110 -3.76 19.87 1.25
N ASP A 111 -4.58 20.37 0.33
CA ASP A 111 -6.03 20.32 0.49
C ASP A 111 -6.57 18.90 0.29
N HIS A 112 -7.86 18.69 0.52
CA HIS A 112 -8.55 17.43 0.18
C HIS A 112 -8.50 17.14 -1.33
N ASP A 113 -8.23 18.18 -2.12
CA ASP A 113 -8.11 18.09 -3.56
C ASP A 113 -6.73 17.64 -4.10
N GLY A 114 -5.75 17.44 -3.21
CA GLY A 114 -4.40 17.06 -3.55
C GLY A 114 -3.56 18.20 -4.12
N ASN A 115 -4.06 19.44 -4.09
CA ASN A 115 -3.30 20.62 -4.44
C ASN A 115 -2.40 21.02 -3.27
N THR A 116 -1.16 21.36 -3.58
CA THR A 116 -0.19 21.83 -2.59
C THR A 116 -0.54 23.24 -2.13
N LEU A 117 -0.82 23.40 -0.84
CA LEU A 117 -1.07 24.69 -0.20
C LEU A 117 0.22 25.30 0.34
N LEU A 118 1.12 24.47 0.87
CA LEU A 118 2.39 24.87 1.43
C LEU A 118 3.42 23.75 1.26
N SER A 119 4.67 24.13 0.99
CA SER A 119 5.79 23.20 0.93
C SER A 119 7.03 23.88 1.52
N GLU A 120 7.55 23.30 2.59
CA GLU A 120 8.76 23.75 3.28
C GLU A 120 9.78 22.61 3.30
N SER A 121 11.07 22.94 3.16
CA SER A 121 12.18 21.98 3.10
C SER A 121 13.31 22.34 4.08
N ASP A 122 14.19 21.37 4.34
CA ASP A 122 15.49 21.53 5.02
C ASP A 122 15.50 21.89 6.51
N SER A 123 14.42 21.63 7.25
CA SER A 123 14.42 21.94 8.69
C SER A 123 13.43 21.14 9.56
N ILE A 124 12.82 20.09 9.01
CA ILE A 124 11.87 19.29 9.79
C ILE A 124 12.53 18.09 10.46
N ASP A 125 12.17 17.89 11.73
CA ASP A 125 12.40 16.63 12.41
C ASP A 125 11.25 15.67 12.09
N PHE A 126 11.52 14.72 11.21
CA PHE A 126 10.56 13.74 10.70
C PHE A 126 9.88 12.93 11.82
N GLU A 127 10.61 12.61 12.89
CA GLU A 127 10.07 11.76 13.96
C GLU A 127 8.98 12.47 14.78
N ASN A 128 8.97 13.80 14.82
CA ASN A 128 7.90 14.56 15.47
C ASN A 128 6.54 14.39 14.77
N TYR A 129 6.52 13.96 13.52
CA TYR A 129 5.31 13.70 12.74
C TYR A 129 4.90 12.23 12.72
N ARG A 130 5.61 11.37 13.44
CA ARG A 130 5.26 9.95 13.55
C ARG A 130 3.96 9.80 14.34
N PRO A 131 2.87 9.23 13.77
CA PRO A 131 1.67 8.99 14.54
C PRO A 131 1.89 7.87 15.54
N SER A 132 1.22 7.96 16.70
CA SER A 132 1.29 6.93 17.75
C SER A 132 0.80 5.57 17.28
N LYS A 133 -0.17 5.56 16.35
CA LYS A 133 -0.67 4.36 15.67
C LYS A 133 -0.68 4.60 14.17
N LEU A 134 0.15 3.85 13.44
CA LEU A 134 0.26 3.96 11.98
C LEU A 134 -1.00 3.46 11.27
N PHE A 135 -1.58 2.37 11.76
CA PHE A 135 -2.67 1.65 11.08
C PHE A 135 -4.03 1.87 11.69
N SER A 136 -4.16 2.88 12.57
CA SER A 136 -5.46 3.30 13.08
C SER A 136 -5.47 4.80 13.33
N TYR A 137 -6.55 5.45 12.93
CA TYR A 137 -6.78 6.87 13.16
C TYR A 137 -8.10 7.05 13.89
N ARG A 138 -8.12 7.94 14.89
CA ARG A 138 -9.33 8.30 15.61
C ARG A 138 -9.67 9.75 15.29
N THR A 139 -10.88 9.97 14.80
CA THR A 139 -11.46 11.29 14.56
C THR A 139 -12.03 11.89 15.85
N ASN A 140 -12.34 13.19 15.83
CA ASN A 140 -12.81 13.95 16.99
C ASN A 140 -14.18 13.46 17.52
N ASP A 141 -15.02 12.93 16.63
CA ASP A 141 -16.30 12.29 16.94
C ASP A 141 -16.15 10.94 17.69
N GLY A 142 -14.93 10.43 17.83
CA GLY A 142 -14.62 9.16 18.48
C GLY A 142 -14.63 7.94 17.55
N THR A 143 -15.00 8.12 16.28
CA THR A 143 -14.91 7.09 15.23
C THR A 143 -13.45 6.66 15.05
N VAL A 144 -13.22 5.36 14.86
CA VAL A 144 -11.88 4.80 14.64
C VAL A 144 -11.81 4.12 13.28
N TYR A 145 -10.91 4.61 12.43
CA TYR A 145 -10.54 3.99 11.16
C TYR A 145 -9.34 3.09 11.38
N SER A 146 -9.37 1.86 10.88
CA SER A 146 -8.27 0.89 11.06
C SER A 146 -7.98 0.14 9.77
N LEU A 147 -6.69 0.02 9.45
CA LEU A 147 -6.20 -0.80 8.35
C LEU A 147 -5.88 -2.21 8.85
N LYS A 148 -6.66 -3.19 8.37
CA LYS A 148 -6.52 -4.61 8.73
C LYS A 148 -6.01 -5.43 7.54
N ASN A 149 -5.55 -6.65 7.80
CA ASN A 149 -5.10 -7.62 6.80
C ASN A 149 -4.01 -7.11 5.85
N ARG A 150 -3.06 -6.32 6.38
CA ARG A 150 -2.02 -5.60 5.61
C ARG A 150 -1.20 -6.46 4.64
N LEU A 151 -1.07 -7.76 4.92
CA LEU A 151 -0.26 -8.67 4.11
C LEU A 151 -1.04 -9.29 2.94
N PHE A 152 -2.34 -9.55 3.13
CA PHE A 152 -3.19 -10.24 2.17
C PHE A 152 -4.57 -9.58 2.13
N ILE A 153 -4.90 -8.92 1.03
CA ILE A 153 -6.18 -8.22 0.82
C ILE A 153 -6.46 -7.23 1.96
N PRO A 154 -5.68 -6.14 2.05
CA PRO A 154 -5.87 -5.16 3.09
C PRO A 154 -7.22 -4.47 2.96
N LYS A 155 -7.78 -4.07 4.11
CA LYS A 155 -9.08 -3.43 4.19
C LYS A 155 -9.10 -2.33 5.23
N ILE A 156 -9.86 -1.28 4.94
CA ILE A 156 -10.16 -0.19 5.86
C ILE A 156 -11.48 -0.51 6.54
N THR A 157 -11.44 -0.46 7.87
CA THR A 157 -12.59 -0.72 8.74
C THR A 157 -12.88 0.53 9.56
N LYS A 158 -14.15 0.83 9.76
CA LYS A 158 -14.63 1.91 10.63
C LYS A 158 -15.30 1.30 11.84
N THR A 159 -14.90 1.75 13.02
CA THR A 159 -15.51 1.38 14.29
C THR A 159 -16.17 2.63 14.88
N ASP A 160 -17.48 2.59 15.03
CA ASP A 160 -18.25 3.68 15.64
C ASP A 160 -18.05 3.69 17.18
N THR A 161 -18.50 4.76 17.83
CA THR A 161 -18.60 4.94 19.29
C THR A 161 -19.35 3.79 19.98
N ALA A 162 -20.36 3.24 19.31
CA ALA A 162 -21.11 2.06 19.76
C ALA A 162 -20.32 0.72 19.59
N LYS A 163 -19.04 0.78 19.19
CA LYS A 163 -18.17 -0.36 18.86
C LYS A 163 -18.67 -1.23 17.70
N HIS A 164 -19.57 -0.71 16.89
CA HIS A 164 -19.99 -1.38 15.66
C HIS A 164 -18.90 -1.22 14.60
N GLU A 165 -18.41 -2.33 14.05
CA GLU A 165 -17.37 -2.34 13.03
C GLU A 165 -17.97 -2.62 11.65
N SER A 166 -17.70 -1.75 10.69
CA SER A 166 -18.03 -1.93 9.27
C SER A 166 -16.78 -1.88 8.39
N VAL A 167 -16.80 -2.60 7.28
CA VAL A 167 -15.76 -2.51 6.25
C VAL A 167 -16.14 -1.37 5.30
N ILE A 168 -15.29 -0.36 5.18
CA ILE A 168 -15.49 0.75 4.24
C ILE A 168 -15.04 0.31 2.86
N THR A 169 -13.77 -0.09 2.76
CA THR A 169 -13.17 -0.47 1.48
C THR A 169 -12.15 -1.57 1.69
N GLN A 170 -11.95 -2.36 0.64
CA GLN A 170 -10.99 -3.45 0.62
C GLN A 170 -10.31 -3.46 -0.73
N MET A 171 -9.00 -3.71 -0.72
CA MET A 171 -8.26 -3.87 -1.95
C MET A 171 -8.80 -5.09 -2.70
N PRO A 172 -9.13 -4.99 -4.00
CA PRO A 172 -9.55 -6.14 -4.79
C PRO A 172 -8.47 -7.24 -4.80
N TRP A 173 -8.88 -8.51 -4.67
CA TRP A 173 -7.94 -9.63 -4.53
C TRP A 173 -6.93 -9.76 -5.68
N TYR A 174 -7.31 -9.36 -6.90
CA TYR A 174 -6.43 -9.44 -8.07
C TYR A 174 -5.30 -8.40 -8.01
N MET A 175 -5.45 -7.31 -7.26
CA MET A 175 -4.38 -6.32 -7.09
C MET A 175 -3.18 -6.89 -6.32
N MET A 176 -3.38 -8.01 -5.61
CA MET A 176 -2.31 -8.72 -4.91
C MET A 176 -1.19 -9.22 -5.85
N PHE A 177 -1.49 -9.43 -7.13
CA PHE A 177 -0.49 -9.90 -8.11
C PHE A 177 0.35 -8.77 -8.70
N ILE A 178 -0.10 -7.52 -8.58
CA ILE A 178 0.58 -6.32 -9.11
C ILE A 178 1.11 -5.40 -8.01
N GLN A 179 0.88 -5.75 -6.74
CA GLN A 179 1.44 -4.99 -5.61
C GLN A 179 2.93 -5.35 -5.42
N GLY A 180 3.78 -4.32 -5.34
CA GLY A 180 5.19 -4.47 -4.97
C GLY A 180 5.42 -4.10 -3.49
N PRO A 181 6.46 -4.63 -2.81
CA PRO A 181 7.28 -5.80 -3.14
C PRO A 181 6.65 -7.16 -2.72
N LEU A 182 5.79 -7.20 -1.69
CA LEU A 182 5.01 -8.38 -1.30
C LEU A 182 3.57 -8.20 -1.77
N PRO A 183 2.79 -9.20 -2.27
CA PRO A 183 3.10 -10.63 -2.45
C PRO A 183 3.68 -11.08 -3.80
N ALA A 184 3.99 -10.17 -4.74
CA ALA A 184 4.58 -10.58 -6.03
C ALA A 184 5.83 -11.48 -5.85
N TRP A 185 6.66 -11.18 -4.85
CA TRP A 185 7.82 -12.00 -4.47
C TRP A 185 7.44 -13.40 -4.02
N LEU A 186 6.33 -13.56 -3.28
CA LEU A 186 5.89 -14.86 -2.78
C LEU A 186 5.57 -15.82 -3.92
N PHE A 187 4.90 -15.36 -4.97
CA PHE A 187 4.60 -16.18 -6.15
C PHE A 187 5.85 -16.53 -6.95
N PHE A 188 6.78 -15.58 -7.10
CA PHE A 188 8.07 -15.83 -7.74
C PHE A 188 8.86 -16.92 -7.02
N PHE A 189 9.06 -16.78 -5.69
CA PHE A 189 9.82 -17.75 -4.89
C PHE A 189 9.10 -19.10 -4.78
N LEU A 190 7.77 -19.13 -4.62
CA LEU A 190 6.99 -20.37 -4.64
C LEU A 190 7.17 -21.11 -5.97
N GLY A 191 7.12 -20.38 -7.09
CA GLY A 191 7.39 -20.92 -8.41
C GLY A 191 8.80 -21.50 -8.54
N MET A 192 9.82 -20.83 -8.01
CA MET A 192 11.20 -21.33 -7.99
C MET A 192 11.37 -22.58 -7.13
N LEU A 193 10.78 -22.62 -5.92
CA LEU A 193 10.85 -23.77 -5.01
C LEU A 193 10.31 -25.04 -5.66
N ILE A 194 9.20 -24.95 -6.40
CA ILE A 194 8.62 -26.07 -7.14
C ILE A 194 9.59 -26.62 -8.21
N LYS A 195 10.52 -25.81 -8.75
CA LYS A 195 11.54 -26.27 -9.71
C LYS A 195 12.77 -26.89 -9.04
N VAL A 196 13.07 -26.49 -7.81
CA VAL A 196 14.26 -26.96 -7.07
C VAL A 196 14.04 -28.37 -6.49
N GLU A 197 12.79 -28.84 -6.35
CA GLU A 197 12.54 -30.21 -5.88
C GLU A 197 13.18 -31.28 -6.80
N PRO A 198 14.07 -32.14 -6.26
CA PRO A 198 14.71 -33.18 -7.03
C PRO A 198 13.76 -34.37 -7.19
N TRP A 199 12.79 -34.28 -8.11
CA TRP A 199 11.94 -35.40 -8.53
C TRP A 199 12.70 -36.43 -9.41
N LYS A 200 13.94 -36.73 -9.03
CA LYS A 200 14.84 -37.67 -9.73
C LYS A 200 15.80 -38.36 -8.75
N LYS A 201 15.26 -39.14 -7.82
CA LYS A 201 16.01 -40.28 -7.22
C LYS A 201 15.10 -41.20 -6.38
N ARG A 202 14.17 -41.93 -7.00
CA ARG A 202 13.61 -43.17 -6.40
C ARG A 202 12.86 -44.03 -7.42
N SER A 203 13.59 -44.65 -8.37
CA SER A 203 13.04 -45.78 -9.15
C SER A 203 14.13 -46.64 -9.82
N ARG A 204 15.33 -46.70 -9.22
CA ARG A 204 16.40 -47.60 -9.64
C ARG A 204 17.13 -48.12 -8.40
N ASP A 205 16.42 -48.89 -7.59
CA ASP A 205 16.97 -49.72 -6.50
C ASP A 205 15.91 -50.79 -6.13
N ILE A 206 15.45 -51.57 -7.11
CA ILE A 206 14.91 -52.91 -6.89
C ILE A 206 15.38 -53.73 -8.10
N THR A 207 16.54 -54.35 -7.92
CA THR A 207 17.05 -55.46 -8.72
C THR A 207 16.12 -56.67 -8.64
#